data_AF-A0A5J4WUS5-F1
#
_entry.id   AF-A0A5J4WUS5-F1
#
_cell.length_a   1.000
_cell.length_b   1.000
_cell.length_c   1.000
_cell.angle_alpha   90.00
_cell.angle_beta   90.00
_cell.angle_gamma   90.00
#
_symmetry.space_group_name_H-M   'P 1'
#
loop_
_entity.id
_entity.type
_entity.pdbx_description
1 polymer ?
#
loop_
_entity_poly.entity_id
_entity_poly.type
_entity_poly.pdbx_seq_one_letter_code
_entity_poly.pdbx_strand_id
1 'polypeptide(L)'
;MSCSPALCKLVYQILEFLENLKIQFSTFTIPGKNNREAESLSRLSTSGDYDILKEILSEALQELSISPTIDFSPNGMNCKCRRFYSLIWDQWVQGQDEMKANWKNETPLLYPPMLLIQRVLNKVMKDQNKAVMIVTH
;
A
#
# COMPACT_ATOMS: atom_id res chain seq x y z
N MET A 1 -6.66 -12.68 -9.41
CA MET A 1 -5.40 -13.16 -8.81
C MET A 1 -4.44 -13.53 -9.93
N SER A 2 -3.74 -12.55 -10.49
CA SER A 2 -2.66 -12.79 -11.45
C SER A 2 -1.34 -12.86 -10.67
N CYS A 3 -0.86 -14.08 -10.42
CA CYS A 3 0.49 -14.32 -9.89
C CYS A 3 1.52 -13.82 -10.91
N SER A 4 2.52 -13.05 -10.48
CA SER A 4 3.66 -12.72 -11.34
C SER A 4 4.34 -14.02 -11.84
N PRO A 5 4.59 -14.18 -13.15
CA PRO A 5 5.16 -15.40 -13.70
C PRO A 5 6.47 -15.84 -13.04
N ALA A 6 7.28 -14.87 -12.60
CA ALA A 6 8.54 -15.12 -11.90
C ALA A 6 8.32 -15.71 -10.49
N LEU A 7 7.34 -15.21 -9.76
CA LEU A 7 6.96 -15.68 -8.42
C LEU A 7 6.39 -17.10 -8.49
N CYS A 8 5.52 -17.35 -9.46
CA CYS A 8 4.97 -18.67 -9.68
C CYS A 8 6.08 -19.68 -10.03
N LYS A 9 7.06 -19.29 -10.87
CA LYS A 9 8.21 -20.14 -11.19
C LYS A 9 9.05 -20.47 -9.95
N LEU A 10 9.33 -19.48 -9.10
CA LEU A 10 10.09 -19.67 -7.86
C LEU A 10 9.36 -20.61 -6.89
N VAL A 11 8.03 -20.45 -6.76
CA VAL A 11 7.19 -21.34 -5.96
C VAL A 11 7.30 -22.78 -6.47
N TYR A 12 7.17 -23.01 -7.78
CA TYR A 12 7.33 -24.35 -8.35
C TYR A 12 8.72 -24.97 -8.09
N GLN A 13 9.79 -24.19 -8.18
CA GLN A 13 11.15 -24.67 -7.87
C GLN A 13 11.31 -25.07 -6.40
N ILE A 14 10.69 -24.32 -5.48
CA ILE A 14 10.69 -24.66 -4.05
C ILE A 14 9.89 -25.94 -3.80
N LEU A 15 8.72 -26.09 -4.44
CA LEU A 15 7.89 -27.29 -4.33
C LEU A 15 8.66 -28.53 -4.82
N GLU A 16 9.30 -28.45 -5.99
CA GLU A 16 10.11 -29.52 -6.59
C GLU A 16 11.30 -29.88 -5.69
N PHE A 17 11.97 -28.88 -5.11
CA PHE A 17 13.07 -29.11 -4.16
C PHE A 17 12.60 -29.84 -2.89
N LEU A 18 11.45 -29.45 -2.33
CA LEU A 18 10.88 -30.10 -1.14
C LEU A 18 10.42 -31.54 -1.42
N GLU A 19 9.87 -31.78 -2.61
CA GLU A 19 9.49 -33.11 -3.09
C GLU A 19 10.71 -34.03 -3.22
N ASN A 20 11.81 -33.53 -3.80
CA ASN A 20 13.09 -34.26 -3.88
C ASN A 20 13.66 -34.60 -2.50
N LEU A 21 13.44 -33.75 -1.49
CA LEU A 21 13.82 -34.01 -0.10
C LEU A 21 12.85 -34.93 0.66
N LYS A 22 11.77 -35.40 0.02
CA LYS A 22 10.70 -36.20 0.63
C LYS A 22 10.06 -35.52 1.84
N ILE A 23 10.03 -34.19 1.86
CA ILE A 23 9.38 -33.42 2.92
C ILE A 23 7.90 -33.31 2.57
N GLN A 24 7.03 -33.92 3.38
CA GLN A 24 5.60 -33.65 3.29
C GLN A 24 5.29 -32.29 3.90
N PHE A 25 4.70 -31.42 3.10
CA PHE A 25 4.11 -30.16 3.58
C PHE A 25 2.67 -30.06 3.08
N SER A 26 1.83 -29.40 3.87
CA SER A 26 0.48 -29.04 3.49
C SER A 26 0.42 -27.53 3.38
N THR A 27 -0.14 -27.03 2.28
CA THR A 27 -0.43 -25.62 2.14
C THR A 27 -1.89 -25.40 2.50
N PHE A 28 -2.15 -24.41 3.35
CA PHE A 28 -3.50 -23.93 3.58
C PHE A 28 -3.50 -22.43 3.30
N THR A 29 -4.52 -21.98 2.58
CA THR A 29 -4.70 -20.56 2.31
C THR A 29 -5.15 -19.90 3.61
N ILE A 30 -4.28 -19.05 4.18
CA ILE A 30 -4.63 -18.25 5.33
C ILE A 30 -5.61 -17.16 4.86
N PRO A 31 -6.82 -17.08 5.44
CA PRO A 31 -7.74 -15.99 5.13
C PRO A 31 -7.07 -14.65 5.40
N GLY A 32 -7.28 -13.65 4.52
CA GLY A 32 -6.57 -12.36 4.59
C GLY A 32 -6.59 -11.69 5.98
N LYS A 33 -7.66 -11.87 6.75
CA LYS A 33 -7.79 -11.38 8.15
C LYS A 33 -6.71 -11.91 9.11
N ASN A 34 -6.23 -13.12 8.87
CA ASN A 34 -5.22 -13.82 9.66
C ASN A 34 -3.82 -13.72 9.03
N ASN A 35 -3.71 -13.17 7.83
CA ASN A 35 -2.45 -13.05 7.09
C ASN A 35 -1.65 -11.80 7.49
N ARG A 36 -1.74 -11.39 8.76
CA ARG A 36 -1.16 -10.14 9.25
C ARG A 36 0.37 -10.13 9.16
N GLU A 37 1.01 -11.27 9.40
CA GLU A 37 2.47 -11.37 9.35
C GLU A 37 3.00 -11.28 7.91
N ALA A 38 2.39 -12.01 6.96
CA ALA A 38 2.80 -11.89 5.56
C ALA A 38 2.45 -10.51 4.99
N GLU A 39 1.36 -9.89 5.43
CA GLU A 39 1.02 -8.50 5.10
C GLU A 39 2.04 -7.51 5.71
N SER A 40 2.50 -7.73 6.95
CA SER A 40 3.59 -6.96 7.55
C SER A 40 4.91 -7.14 6.80
N LEU A 41 5.23 -8.35 6.36
CA LEU A 41 6.43 -8.65 5.58
C LEU A 41 6.36 -8.07 4.16
N SER A 42 5.20 -8.14 3.49
CA SER A 42 5.03 -7.51 2.18
C SER A 42 5.16 -6.00 2.26
N ARG A 43 4.68 -5.38 3.35
CA ARG A 43 4.87 -3.93 3.62
C ARG A 43 6.33 -3.54 3.80
N LEU A 44 7.16 -4.43 4.36
CA LEU A 44 8.60 -4.22 4.51
C LEU A 44 9.35 -4.32 3.18
N SER A 45 8.89 -5.17 2.24
CA SER A 45 9.53 -5.33 0.92
C SER A 45 9.11 -4.29 -0.13
N THR A 46 8.00 -3.58 0.08
CA THR A 46 7.39 -2.68 -0.92
C THR A 46 7.90 -1.23 -0.90
N SER A 47 9.17 -0.98 -0.58
CA SER A 47 9.71 0.39 -0.68
C SER A 47 9.84 0.90 -2.13
N GLY A 48 9.59 0.06 -3.14
CA GLY A 48 9.69 0.41 -4.57
C GLY A 48 8.45 0.16 -5.44
N ASP A 49 7.48 -0.64 -5.00
CA ASP A 49 6.43 -1.16 -5.90
C ASP A 49 5.14 -0.30 -5.96
N TYR A 50 5.05 0.78 -5.19
CA TYR A 50 3.86 1.65 -5.11
C TYR A 50 4.02 2.99 -5.83
N ASP A 51 5.09 3.18 -6.61
CA ASP A 51 5.38 4.50 -7.13
C ASP A 51 4.62 4.79 -8.43
N ILE A 52 3.68 5.73 -8.36
CA ILE A 52 2.99 6.27 -9.53
C ILE A 52 3.83 7.37 -10.17
N LEU A 53 3.95 7.34 -11.50
CA LEU A 53 4.58 8.43 -12.26
C LEU A 53 3.84 9.74 -12.00
N LYS A 54 4.60 10.82 -11.75
CA LYS A 54 4.05 12.12 -11.38
C LYS A 54 3.17 12.69 -12.49
N GLU A 55 3.53 12.42 -13.73
CA GLU A 55 2.82 12.88 -14.94
C GLU A 55 1.42 12.25 -15.00
N ILE A 56 1.34 10.93 -14.85
CA ILE A 56 0.07 10.17 -14.84
C ILE A 56 -0.82 10.64 -13.70
N LEU A 57 -0.24 10.79 -12.49
CA LEU A 57 -0.97 11.29 -11.34
C LEU A 57 -1.50 12.71 -11.59
N SER A 58 -0.67 13.59 -12.17
CA SER A 58 -1.05 14.97 -12.45
C SER A 58 -2.21 15.06 -13.43
N GLU A 59 -2.19 14.27 -14.51
CA GLU A 59 -3.28 14.20 -15.49
C GLU A 59 -4.58 13.73 -14.84
N ALA A 60 -4.53 12.66 -14.05
CA ALA A 60 -5.71 12.15 -13.35
C ALA A 60 -6.28 13.16 -12.34
N LEU A 61 -5.42 13.83 -11.57
CA LEU A 61 -5.84 14.87 -10.63
C LEU A 61 -6.48 16.08 -11.34
N GLN A 62 -5.94 16.45 -12.50
CA GLN A 62 -6.50 17.52 -13.32
C GLN A 62 -7.89 17.16 -13.86
N GLU A 63 -8.06 15.94 -14.40
CA GLU A 63 -9.35 15.46 -14.88
C GLU A 63 -10.40 15.41 -13.77
N LEU A 64 -10.00 14.97 -12.57
CA LEU A 64 -10.86 14.95 -11.39
C LEU A 64 -11.12 16.34 -10.79
N SER A 65 -10.37 17.37 -11.19
CA SER A 65 -10.38 18.70 -10.58
C SER A 65 -10.14 18.65 -9.05
N ILE A 66 -9.20 17.78 -8.62
CA ILE A 66 -8.84 17.59 -7.20
C ILE A 66 -7.37 17.91 -7.01
N SER A 67 -7.05 18.63 -5.93
CA SER A 67 -5.67 18.90 -5.51
C SER A 67 -5.44 18.33 -4.10
N PRO A 68 -4.69 17.23 -3.97
CA PRO A 68 -4.38 16.66 -2.66
C PRO A 68 -3.52 17.60 -1.83
N THR A 69 -3.87 17.77 -0.56
CA THR A 69 -3.18 18.69 0.36
C THR A 69 -2.13 17.98 1.20
N ILE A 70 -2.23 16.65 1.30
CA ILE A 70 -1.35 15.81 2.10
C ILE A 70 -1.19 14.42 1.48
N ASP A 71 0.03 13.88 1.53
CA ASP A 71 0.37 12.57 0.99
C ASP A 71 0.69 11.56 2.09
N PHE A 72 0.17 10.35 1.97
CA PHE A 72 0.50 9.22 2.85
C PHE A 72 1.32 8.20 2.07
N SER A 73 2.62 8.48 1.95
CA SER A 73 3.57 7.65 1.21
C SER A 73 4.50 6.89 2.17
N PRO A 74 4.95 5.68 1.83
CA PRO A 74 5.82 4.88 2.72
C PRO A 74 7.16 5.55 3.06
N ASN A 75 7.66 6.42 2.18
CA ASN A 75 8.90 7.19 2.35
C ASN A 75 8.77 8.61 1.77
N GLY A 76 9.64 9.52 2.20
CA GLY A 76 9.67 10.92 1.72
C GLY A 76 10.09 11.11 0.26
N MET A 77 10.86 10.18 -0.31
CA MET A 77 11.34 10.26 -1.70
C MET A 77 10.19 10.11 -2.72
N ASN A 78 9.19 9.31 -2.37
CA ASN A 78 8.06 9.00 -3.24
C ASN A 78 6.87 9.95 -3.03
N CYS A 79 6.97 10.90 -2.10
CA CYS A 79 5.90 11.86 -1.82
C CYS A 79 5.63 12.80 -3.00
N LYS A 80 4.34 13.02 -3.27
CA LYS A 80 3.80 13.86 -4.33
C LYS A 80 3.31 15.20 -3.79
N CYS A 81 3.00 15.29 -2.49
CA CYS A 81 2.69 16.53 -1.80
C CYS A 81 3.86 17.04 -0.96
N ARG A 82 3.94 18.37 -0.77
CA ARG A 82 4.92 19.01 0.13
C ARG A 82 4.73 18.58 1.59
N ARG A 83 3.48 18.36 2.01
CA ARG A 83 3.13 17.84 3.33
C ARG A 83 2.86 16.36 3.19
N PHE A 84 3.51 15.54 4.01
CA PHE A 84 3.33 14.10 3.94
C PHE A 84 3.51 13.41 5.29
N TYR A 85 2.88 12.25 5.43
CA TYR A 85 3.13 11.27 6.48
C TYR A 85 3.91 10.10 5.87
N SER A 86 4.80 9.51 6.66
CA SER A 86 5.67 8.41 6.21
C SER A 86 6.03 7.49 7.37
N LEU A 87 6.03 6.19 7.11
CA LEU A 87 6.46 5.19 8.09
C LEU A 87 7.94 5.36 8.44
N ILE A 88 8.76 5.63 7.42
CA ILE A 88 10.17 5.95 7.60
C ILE A 88 10.28 7.38 8.10
N TRP A 89 10.97 7.55 9.22
CA TRP A 89 11.21 8.88 9.77
C TRP A 89 12.05 9.71 8.79
N ASP A 90 11.61 10.93 8.57
CA ASP A 90 12.28 11.96 7.78
C ASP A 90 12.09 13.29 8.51
N GLN A 91 13.06 14.20 8.44
CA GLN A 91 13.00 15.52 9.06
C GLN A 91 11.80 16.36 8.57
N TRP A 92 11.22 16.04 7.41
CA TRP A 92 10.11 16.76 6.79
C TRP A 92 8.73 16.12 7.00
N VAL A 93 8.67 14.99 7.72
CA VAL A 93 7.43 14.24 7.92
C VAL A 93 6.48 14.91 8.92
N GLN A 94 5.18 14.92 8.62
CA GLN A 94 4.13 15.42 9.54
C GLN A 94 3.81 14.43 10.66
N GLY A 95 4.17 13.16 10.48
CA GLY A 95 4.03 12.08 11.45
C GLY A 95 4.13 10.70 10.78
N GLN A 96 4.11 9.63 11.57
CA GLN A 96 4.34 8.27 11.07
C GLN A 96 3.08 7.43 10.89
N ASP A 97 2.05 7.65 11.70
CA ASP A 97 0.83 6.83 11.68
C ASP A 97 -0.29 7.55 10.91
N GLU A 98 -0.47 7.16 9.64
CA GLU A 98 -1.49 7.70 8.73
C GLU A 98 -2.91 7.62 9.30
N MET A 99 -3.20 6.55 10.04
CA MET A 99 -4.55 6.25 10.52
C MET A 99 -4.88 7.03 11.80
N LYS A 100 -3.87 7.44 12.55
CA LYS A 100 -4.03 8.35 13.70
C LYS A 100 -3.99 9.82 13.30
N ALA A 101 -3.53 10.15 12.10
CA ALA A 101 -3.52 11.51 11.60
C ALA A 101 -4.95 12.11 11.58
N ASN A 102 -5.03 13.39 11.91
CA ASN A 102 -6.26 14.16 11.74
C ASN A 102 -6.37 14.57 10.27
N TRP A 103 -7.40 14.08 9.57
CA TRP A 103 -7.61 14.40 8.15
C TRP A 103 -8.57 15.57 7.95
N LYS A 104 -9.10 16.17 9.02
CA LYS A 104 -10.11 17.22 8.93
C LYS A 104 -9.62 18.39 8.07
N ASN A 105 -10.43 18.79 7.09
CA ASN A 105 -10.13 19.83 6.11
C ASN A 105 -8.94 19.52 5.17
N GLU A 106 -8.47 18.28 5.15
CA GLU A 106 -7.44 17.83 4.22
C GLU A 106 -8.08 17.03 3.08
N THR A 107 -7.41 17.00 1.94
CA THR A 107 -7.69 16.07 0.84
C THR A 107 -6.53 15.10 0.73
N PRO A 108 -6.59 13.94 1.41
CA PRO A 108 -5.48 13.02 1.46
C PRO A 108 -5.30 12.26 0.14
N LEU A 109 -4.04 12.10 -0.28
CA LEU A 109 -3.59 11.16 -1.30
C LEU A 109 -3.13 9.87 -0.62
N LEU A 110 -3.74 8.75 -0.97
CA LEU A 110 -3.65 7.50 -0.23
C LEU A 110 -3.28 6.33 -1.15
N TYR A 111 -2.40 5.46 -0.65
CA TYR A 111 -1.96 4.23 -1.31
C TYR A 111 -2.25 3.01 -0.42
N PRO A 112 -3.53 2.74 -0.09
CA PRO A 112 -3.83 1.71 0.89
C PRO A 112 -3.49 0.32 0.35
N PRO A 113 -2.80 -0.53 1.15
CA PRO A 113 -2.78 -1.96 0.89
C PRO A 113 -4.21 -2.49 0.73
N MET A 114 -4.41 -3.45 -0.17
CA MET A 114 -5.73 -4.03 -0.46
C MET A 114 -6.52 -4.42 0.80
N LEU A 115 -5.85 -4.98 1.80
CA LEU A 115 -6.44 -5.41 3.07
C LEU A 115 -6.90 -4.25 3.97
N LEU A 116 -6.41 -3.02 3.74
CA LEU A 116 -6.77 -1.82 4.50
C LEU A 116 -7.79 -0.92 3.81
N ILE A 117 -8.17 -1.19 2.54
CA ILE A 117 -9.09 -0.34 1.77
C ILE A 117 -10.36 -0.03 2.58
N GLN A 118 -11.00 -1.05 3.16
CA GLN A 118 -12.22 -0.85 3.95
C GLN A 118 -11.98 0.06 5.17
N ARG A 119 -10.85 -0.10 5.85
CA ARG A 119 -10.52 0.69 7.04
C ARG A 119 -10.26 2.15 6.66
N VAL A 120 -9.60 2.39 5.53
CA VAL A 120 -9.34 3.72 4.99
C VAL A 120 -10.65 4.39 4.56
N LEU A 121 -11.51 3.70 3.81
CA LEU A 121 -12.83 4.21 3.44
C LEU A 121 -13.66 4.60 4.66
N ASN A 122 -13.68 3.77 5.69
CA ASN A 122 -14.38 4.08 6.95
C ASN A 122 -13.87 5.36 7.61
N LYS A 123 -12.55 5.61 7.56
CA LYS A 123 -11.95 6.83 8.10
C LYS A 123 -12.28 8.04 7.24
N VAL A 124 -12.21 7.95 5.91
CA VAL A 124 -12.62 9.02 4.99
C VAL A 124 -14.07 9.43 5.25
N MET A 125 -14.97 8.46 5.37
CA MET A 125 -16.38 8.70 5.68
C MET A 125 -16.58 9.33 7.07
N LYS A 126 -15.90 8.80 8.10
CA LYS A 126 -15.99 9.29 9.47
C LYS A 126 -15.51 10.73 9.60
N ASP A 127 -14.39 11.05 8.97
CA ASP A 127 -13.78 12.37 9.03
C ASP A 127 -14.41 13.35 8.02
N GLN A 128 -15.37 12.88 7.20
CA GLN A 128 -16.12 13.64 6.19
C GLN A 128 -15.23 14.36 5.16
N ASN A 129 -14.14 13.71 4.75
CA ASN A 129 -13.18 14.29 3.82
C ASN A 129 -13.37 13.77 2.40
N LYS A 130 -12.94 14.56 1.42
CA LYS A 130 -12.66 14.05 0.07
C LYS A 130 -11.27 13.44 0.07
N ALA A 131 -11.08 12.30 -0.58
CA ALA A 131 -9.78 11.63 -0.64
C ALA A 131 -9.50 11.13 -2.06
N VAL A 132 -8.23 11.11 -2.44
CA VAL A 132 -7.77 10.43 -3.65
C VAL A 132 -7.12 9.13 -3.22
N MET A 133 -7.69 8.00 -3.64
CA MET A 133 -7.17 6.67 -3.33
C MET A 133 -6.68 6.01 -4.61
N ILE A 134 -5.40 5.62 -4.62
CA ILE A 134 -4.81 4.81 -5.68
C ILE A 134 -4.86 3.36 -5.23
N VAL A 135 -5.56 2.52 -5.99
CA VAL A 135 -5.76 1.10 -5.69
C VAL A 135 -5.22 0.25 -6.82
N THR A 136 -4.48 -0.81 -6.49
CA THR A 136 -4.00 -1.81 -7.45
C THR A 136 -5.00 -2.96 -7.53
N HIS A 137 -5.19 -3.51 -8.74
CA HIS A 137 -6.10 -4.63 -9.03
C HIS A 137 -5.41 -6.00 -8.93
#